data_AF-A0A4V2YX88-F1
#
_entry.id   AF-A0A4V2YX88-F1
#
_cell.length_a   1.000
_cell.length_b   1.000
_cell.length_c   1.000
_cell.angle_alpha   90.00
_cell.angle_beta   90.00
_cell.angle_gamma   90.00
#
_symmetry.space_group_name_H-M   'P 1'
#
loop_
_entity.id
_entity.type
_entity.pdbx_description
1 polymer ?
#
loop_
_entity_poly.entity_id
_entity_poly.type
_entity_poly.pdbx_seq_one_letter_code
_entity_poly.pdbx_strand_id
1 'polypeptide(L)'
;MHLSRASVPPRFEPPRVSPDSGFPAAVEAYALKARDFYDLRASWHRRLFRLTSVLVILIGACLPLAAGLGYAHKPIVLALAGVTISVLTALRSFYHWDQLWVMHRNTEILVHDAYMTWKRIDDDLVRSSHPDKMDLRDQSAQELMKKLLEVRRSEAEVFFKAFLSAERAGRG
;
A
#
# COMPACT_ATOMS: atom_id res chain seq x y z
N MET A 1 -12.53 -2.76 -19.89
CA MET A 1 -11.72 -1.52 -19.78
C MET A 1 -12.56 -0.47 -19.04
N HIS A 2 -12.49 -0.45 -17.70
CA HIS A 2 -13.19 0.52 -16.86
C HIS A 2 -12.17 1.06 -15.85
N LEU A 3 -11.52 2.17 -16.17
CA LEU A 3 -10.70 2.94 -15.25
C LEU A 3 -11.53 4.12 -14.78
N SER A 4 -12.25 3.97 -13.67
CA SER A 4 -12.89 5.11 -13.02
C SER A 4 -12.94 4.94 -11.51
N ARG A 5 -12.52 6.01 -10.83
CA ARG A 5 -12.47 6.28 -9.38
C ARG A 5 -11.26 5.73 -8.62
N ALA A 6 -10.27 6.59 -8.39
CA ALA A 6 -9.47 6.56 -7.16
C ALA A 6 -8.83 7.93 -6.87
N SER A 7 -9.66 8.95 -6.59
CA SER A 7 -9.21 10.16 -5.87
C SER A 7 -9.28 10.00 -4.35
N VAL A 8 -9.78 8.86 -3.86
CA VAL A 8 -9.91 8.55 -2.43
C VAL A 8 -8.97 7.38 -2.12
N PRO A 9 -8.10 7.47 -1.11
CA PRO A 9 -7.29 6.33 -0.68
C PRO A 9 -8.23 5.17 -0.32
N PRO A 10 -7.91 3.93 -0.75
CA PRO A 10 -8.75 2.79 -0.41
C PRO A 10 -8.88 2.73 1.12
N ARG A 11 -10.12 2.61 1.61
CA ARG A 11 -10.39 2.33 3.02
C ARG A 11 -10.53 0.83 3.17
N PHE A 12 -9.99 0.29 4.25
CA PHE A 12 -10.17 -1.11 4.56
C PHE A 12 -11.58 -1.31 5.11
N GLU A 13 -12.42 -2.01 4.37
CA GLU A 13 -13.72 -2.47 4.83
C GLU A 13 -13.65 -3.98 5.06
N PRO A 14 -14.05 -4.48 6.24
CA PRO A 14 -14.09 -5.90 6.48
C PRO A 14 -15.05 -6.55 5.47
N PRO A 15 -14.68 -7.71 4.89
CA PRO A 15 -15.54 -8.39 3.94
C PRO A 15 -16.85 -8.81 4.63
N ARG A 16 -17.96 -8.66 3.91
CA ARG A 16 -19.24 -9.19 4.34
C ARG A 16 -19.27 -10.67 3.96
N VAL A 17 -19.31 -11.53 4.96
CA VAL A 17 -19.33 -12.98 4.78
C VAL A 17 -20.67 -13.47 5.32
N SER A 18 -21.31 -14.39 4.59
CA SER A 18 -22.57 -15.00 5.05
C SER A 18 -22.33 -15.74 6.36
N PRO A 19 -23.25 -15.66 7.34
CA PRO A 19 -23.12 -16.37 8.61
C PRO A 19 -22.92 -17.88 8.46
N ASP A 20 -23.46 -18.46 7.39
CA ASP A 20 -23.49 -19.90 7.15
C ASP A 20 -22.19 -20.47 6.52
N SER A 21 -21.24 -19.63 6.12
CA SER A 21 -20.04 -20.09 5.41
C SER A 21 -19.00 -20.77 6.32
N GLY A 22 -19.17 -20.68 7.64
CA GLY A 22 -18.21 -21.17 8.62
C GLY A 22 -17.02 -20.23 8.83
N PHE A 23 -16.30 -20.46 9.94
CA PHE A 23 -15.16 -19.63 10.34
C PHE A 23 -14.01 -19.62 9.32
N PRO A 24 -13.58 -20.76 8.73
CA PRO A 24 -12.46 -20.75 7.77
C PRO A 24 -12.73 -19.90 6.53
N ALA A 25 -13.96 -19.92 6.00
CA ALA A 25 -14.35 -19.09 4.87
C ALA A 25 -14.36 -17.59 5.21
N ALA A 26 -14.72 -17.23 6.45
CA ALA A 26 -14.65 -15.85 6.91
C ALA A 26 -13.21 -15.34 7.02
N VAL A 27 -12.29 -16.19 7.52
CA VAL A 27 -10.85 -15.87 7.56
C VAL A 27 -10.27 -15.75 6.15
N GLU A 28 -10.63 -16.65 5.23
CA GLU A 28 -10.21 -16.61 3.82
C GLU A 28 -10.62 -15.30 3.14
N ALA A 29 -11.90 -14.93 3.27
CA ALA A 29 -12.41 -13.67 2.71
C ALA A 29 -11.65 -12.45 3.26
N TYR A 30 -11.35 -12.45 4.57
CA TYR A 30 -10.56 -11.39 5.20
C TYR A 30 -9.12 -11.34 4.67
N ALA A 31 -8.46 -12.49 4.53
CA ALA A 31 -7.10 -12.58 4.01
C ALA A 31 -7.00 -12.05 2.57
N LEU A 32 -7.93 -12.46 1.69
CA LEU A 32 -8.00 -11.98 0.31
C LEU A 32 -8.25 -10.48 0.25
N LYS A 33 -9.18 -9.97 1.05
CA LYS A 33 -9.48 -8.53 1.09
C LYS A 33 -8.28 -7.71 1.59
N ALA A 34 -7.57 -8.22 2.59
CA ALA A 34 -6.35 -7.59 3.09
C ALA A 34 -5.29 -7.53 1.98
N ARG A 35 -5.07 -8.65 1.28
CA ARG A 35 -4.14 -8.70 0.14
C ARG A 35 -4.48 -7.69 -0.95
N ASP A 36 -5.74 -7.64 -1.39
CA ASP A 36 -6.19 -6.70 -2.43
C ASP A 36 -6.02 -5.24 -1.99
N PHE A 37 -6.29 -4.95 -0.72
CA PHE A 37 -6.08 -3.63 -0.15
C PHE A 37 -4.61 -3.20 -0.22
N TYR A 38 -3.68 -4.09 0.14
CA TYR A 38 -2.24 -3.80 0.07
C TYR A 38 -1.75 -3.68 -1.37
N ASP A 39 -2.24 -4.49 -2.30
CA ASP A 39 -1.85 -4.41 -3.72
C ASP A 39 -2.34 -3.08 -4.36
N LEU A 40 -3.60 -2.70 -4.11
CA LEU A 40 -4.13 -1.41 -4.57
C LEU A 40 -3.33 -0.24 -4.02
N ARG A 41 -3.00 -0.26 -2.73
CA ARG A 41 -2.19 0.77 -2.09
C ARG A 41 -0.77 0.83 -2.66
N ALA A 42 -0.12 -0.33 -2.85
CA ALA A 42 1.21 -0.41 -3.46
C ALA A 42 1.24 0.16 -4.90
N SER A 43 0.19 -0.13 -5.69
CA SER A 43 0.07 0.40 -7.06
C SER A 43 -0.08 1.93 -7.09
N TRP A 44 -0.78 2.51 -6.11
CA TRP A 44 -1.00 3.95 -6.00
C TRP A 44 0.31 4.70 -5.73
N HIS A 45 1.14 4.19 -4.83
CA HIS A 45 2.47 4.75 -4.56
C HIS A 45 3.39 4.70 -5.80
N ARG A 46 3.36 3.61 -6.56
CA ARG A 46 4.17 3.49 -7.79
C ARG A 46 3.75 4.48 -8.87
N ARG A 47 2.44 4.76 -8.99
CA ARG A 47 1.90 5.76 -9.93
C ARG A 47 2.31 7.17 -9.54
N LEU A 48 2.20 7.54 -8.26
CA LEU A 48 2.57 8.89 -7.80
C LEU A 48 4.06 9.16 -7.93
N PHE A 49 4.92 8.17 -7.65
CA PHE A 49 6.35 8.31 -7.85
C PHE A 49 6.71 8.54 -9.33
N ARG A 50 6.09 7.79 -10.25
CA ARG A 50 6.32 7.99 -11.69
C ARG A 50 5.78 9.33 -12.18
N LEU A 51 4.58 9.71 -11.76
CA LEU A 51 3.95 10.97 -12.17
C LEU A 51 4.76 12.19 -11.71
N THR A 52 5.19 12.20 -10.44
CA THR A 52 6.02 13.29 -9.90
C THR A 52 7.39 13.37 -10.57
N SER A 53 8.06 12.23 -10.78
CA SER A 53 9.37 12.19 -11.44
C SER A 53 9.28 12.63 -12.91
N VAL A 54 8.27 12.17 -13.65
CA VAL A 54 8.06 12.59 -15.04
C VAL A 54 7.74 14.08 -15.12
N LEU A 55 6.92 14.62 -14.21
CA LEU A 55 6.62 16.05 -14.16
C LEU A 55 7.88 16.89 -13.92
N VAL A 56 8.75 16.50 -12.99
CA VAL A 56 10.01 17.22 -12.75
C VAL A 56 10.88 17.24 -13.99
N ILE A 57 11.01 16.12 -14.70
CA ILE A 57 11.78 16.04 -15.94
C ILE A 57 11.18 16.93 -17.04
N LEU A 58 9.86 16.87 -17.22
CA LEU A 58 9.17 17.70 -18.22
C LEU A 58 9.33 19.20 -17.92
N ILE A 59 9.13 19.62 -16.68
CA ILE A 59 9.29 21.02 -16.28
C ILE A 59 10.76 21.45 -16.45
N GLY A 60 11.70 20.62 -16.01
CA GLY A 60 13.14 20.84 -16.17
C GLY A 60 13.56 20.98 -17.63
N ALA A 61 13.01 20.16 -18.52
CA ALA A 61 13.29 20.22 -19.96
C ALA A 61 12.59 21.41 -20.66
N CYS A 62 11.42 21.83 -20.17
CA CYS A 62 10.72 23.00 -20.68
C CYS A 62 11.37 24.33 -20.25
N LEU A 63 12.10 24.36 -19.13
CA LEU A 63 12.73 25.58 -18.62
C LEU A 63 13.71 26.24 -19.60
N PRO A 64 14.68 25.53 -20.22
CA PRO A 64 15.56 26.11 -21.25
C PRO A 64 14.81 26.66 -22.45
N LEU A 65 13.77 25.95 -22.91
CA LEU A 65 12.93 26.39 -24.04
C LEU A 65 12.15 27.66 -23.69
N ALA A 66 11.56 27.70 -22.50
CA ALA A 66 10.86 28.88 -21.97
C ALA A 66 11.81 30.07 -21.72
N ALA A 67 13.07 29.80 -21.39
CA ALA A 67 14.10 30.82 -21.21
C ALA A 67 14.60 31.40 -22.56
N GLY A 68 14.59 30.62 -23.64
CA GLY A 68 15.01 31.07 -24.97
C GLY A 68 13.98 31.94 -25.70
N LEU A 69 12.69 31.77 -25.42
CA LEU A 69 11.62 32.53 -26.06
C LEU A 69 11.44 33.92 -25.42
N GLY A 70 11.28 34.95 -26.25
CA GLY A 70 10.97 36.32 -25.82
C GLY A 70 9.46 36.57 -25.82
N TYR A 71 8.81 36.51 -24.65
CA TYR A 71 7.37 36.77 -24.50
C TYR A 71 7.08 37.54 -23.20
N ALA A 72 5.98 38.30 -23.18
CA ALA A 72 5.66 39.27 -22.13
C ALA A 72 5.52 38.66 -20.71
N HIS A 73 5.07 37.41 -20.61
CA HIS A 73 4.81 36.74 -19.33
C HIS A 73 5.92 35.78 -18.87
N LYS A 74 7.12 35.85 -19.48
CA LYS A 74 8.28 35.02 -19.16
C LYS A 74 8.64 34.92 -17.67
N PRO A 75 8.72 36.02 -16.89
CA PRO A 75 9.09 35.92 -15.48
C PRO A 75 8.06 35.14 -14.66
N ILE A 76 6.77 35.21 -15.01
CA ILE A 76 5.70 34.48 -14.32
C ILE A 76 5.83 32.98 -14.56
N VAL A 77 6.07 32.57 -15.82
CA VAL A 77 6.21 31.15 -16.18
C VAL A 77 7.43 30.52 -15.51
N LEU A 78 8.56 31.23 -15.49
CA LEU A 78 9.77 30.75 -14.82
C LEU A 78 9.60 30.63 -13.30
N ALA A 79 8.95 31.63 -12.67
CA ALA A 79 8.62 31.56 -11.25
C ALA A 79 7.69 30.39 -10.93
N LEU A 80 6.64 30.18 -11.73
CA LEU A 80 5.70 29.07 -11.55
C LEU A 80 6.38 27.71 -11.70
N ALA A 81 7.27 27.57 -12.69
CA ALA A 81 8.06 26.37 -12.90
C ALA A 81 9.00 26.08 -11.72
N GLY A 82 9.70 27.11 -11.23
CA GLY A 82 10.57 27.01 -10.05
C GLY A 82 9.81 26.61 -8.79
N VAL A 83 8.66 27.26 -8.51
CA VAL A 83 7.79 26.91 -7.38
C VAL A 83 7.29 25.47 -7.52
N THR A 84 6.86 25.06 -8.72
CA THR A 84 6.38 23.69 -8.96
C THR A 84 7.47 22.65 -8.71
N ILE A 85 8.70 22.89 -9.21
CA ILE A 85 9.84 22.00 -8.95
C ILE A 85 10.13 21.93 -7.45
N SER A 86 10.17 23.06 -6.75
CA SER A 86 10.42 23.10 -5.30
C SER A 86 9.35 22.36 -4.52
N VAL A 87 8.07 22.53 -4.85
CA VAL A 87 6.95 21.80 -4.24
C VAL A 87 7.07 20.31 -4.52
N LEU A 88 7.35 19.90 -5.77
CA LEU A 88 7.53 18.49 -6.12
C LEU A 88 8.74 17.87 -5.40
N THR A 89 9.82 18.63 -5.25
CA THR A 89 11.05 18.19 -4.56
C THR A 89 10.81 18.06 -3.07
N ALA A 90 10.15 19.05 -2.44
CA ALA A 90 9.75 18.99 -1.05
C ALA A 90 8.77 17.84 -0.80
N LEU A 91 7.77 17.65 -1.67
CA LEU A 91 6.81 16.55 -1.58
C LEU A 91 7.49 15.19 -1.73
N ARG A 92 8.49 15.08 -2.61
CA ARG A 92 9.34 13.88 -2.74
C ARG A 92 10.12 13.59 -1.46
N SER A 93 10.69 14.64 -0.85
CA SER A 93 11.47 14.54 0.39
C SER A 93 10.60 14.19 1.60
N PHE A 94 9.46 14.87 1.77
CA PHE A 94 8.59 14.71 2.94
C PHE A 94 7.91 13.36 3.01
N TYR A 95 7.47 12.81 1.88
CA TYR A 95 6.66 11.61 1.93
C TYR A 95 7.46 10.32 2.09
N HIS A 96 8.80 10.36 2.07
CA HIS A 96 9.67 9.18 2.11
C HIS A 96 9.08 7.98 1.34
N TRP A 97 8.58 8.25 0.12
CA TRP A 97 7.79 7.31 -0.68
C TRP A 97 8.48 5.94 -0.84
N ASP A 98 9.81 5.95 -0.82
CA ASP A 98 10.67 4.78 -0.91
C ASP A 98 10.51 3.84 0.30
N GLN A 99 10.56 4.37 1.53
CA GLN A 99 10.44 3.56 2.75
C GLN A 99 9.01 3.01 2.94
N LEU A 100 7.99 3.82 2.65
CA LEU A 100 6.60 3.38 2.75
C LEU A 100 6.24 2.30 1.73
N TRP A 101 6.80 2.37 0.52
CA TRP A 101 6.58 1.34 -0.50
C TRP A 101 7.23 0.01 -0.13
N VAL A 102 8.49 0.03 0.36
CA VAL A 102 9.19 -1.19 0.79
C VAL A 102 8.44 -1.86 1.94
N MET A 103 7.99 -1.08 2.93
CA MET A 103 7.20 -1.58 4.05
C MET A 103 5.90 -2.24 3.59
N HIS A 104 5.11 -1.57 2.75
CA HIS A 104 3.87 -2.15 2.23
C HIS A 104 4.10 -3.41 1.38
N ARG A 105 5.19 -3.44 0.58
CA ARG A 105 5.52 -4.62 -0.23
C ARG A 105 5.93 -5.81 0.62
N ASN A 106 6.69 -5.58 1.69
CA ASN A 106 7.04 -6.62 2.66
C ASN A 106 5.78 -7.16 3.36
N THR A 107 4.88 -6.27 3.80
CA THR A 107 3.60 -6.67 4.40
C THR A 107 2.75 -7.50 3.43
N GLU A 108 2.68 -7.12 2.16
CA GLU A 108 1.95 -7.90 1.15
C GLU A 108 2.55 -9.29 0.94
N ILE A 109 3.87 -9.41 0.87
CA ILE A 109 4.56 -10.70 0.75
C ILE A 109 4.26 -11.57 1.98
N LEU A 110 4.31 -11.02 3.19
CA LEU A 110 4.01 -11.74 4.43
C LEU A 110 2.55 -12.22 4.48
N VAL A 111 1.59 -11.37 4.09
CA VAL A 111 0.17 -11.74 4.02
C VAL A 111 -0.05 -12.83 2.98
N HIS A 112 0.60 -12.71 1.82
CA HIS A 112 0.49 -13.69 0.73
C HIS A 112 1.08 -15.05 1.13
N ASP A 113 2.25 -15.07 1.75
CA ASP A 113 2.92 -16.28 2.21
C ASP A 113 2.12 -17.00 3.31
N ALA A 114 1.60 -16.24 4.27
CA ALA A 114 0.71 -16.77 5.31
C ALA A 114 -0.56 -17.38 4.71
N TYR A 115 -1.19 -16.69 3.75
CA TYR A 115 -2.37 -17.17 3.04
C TYR A 115 -2.08 -18.46 2.26
N MET A 116 -1.01 -18.51 1.48
CA MET A 116 -0.65 -19.69 0.68
C MET A 116 -0.30 -20.89 1.57
N THR A 117 0.37 -20.65 2.69
CA THR A 117 0.67 -21.70 3.69
C THR A 117 -0.60 -22.28 4.28
N TRP A 118 -1.52 -21.42 4.72
CA TRP A 118 -2.82 -21.88 5.23
C TRP A 118 -3.63 -22.60 4.15
N LYS A 119 -3.68 -22.08 2.92
CA LYS A 119 -4.46 -22.68 1.83
C LYS A 119 -4.01 -24.11 1.51
N ARG A 120 -2.70 -24.36 1.57
CA ARG A 120 -2.15 -25.71 1.42
C ARG A 120 -2.65 -26.64 2.53
N ILE A 121 -2.60 -26.20 3.79
CA ILE A 121 -3.08 -26.98 4.94
C ILE A 121 -4.59 -27.25 4.82
N ASP A 122 -5.37 -26.24 4.46
CA ASP A 122 -6.83 -26.36 4.28
C ASP A 122 -7.17 -27.38 3.19
N ASP A 123 -6.51 -27.29 2.03
CA ASP A 123 -6.70 -28.22 0.91
C ASP A 123 -6.36 -29.67 1.30
N ASP A 124 -5.27 -29.87 2.05
CA ASP A 124 -4.86 -31.19 2.53
C ASP A 124 -5.87 -31.77 3.52
N LEU A 125 -6.37 -30.95 4.46
CA LEU A 125 -7.41 -31.34 5.41
C LEU A 125 -8.75 -31.67 4.73
N VAL A 126 -9.14 -30.90 3.72
CA VAL A 126 -10.36 -31.15 2.92
C VAL A 126 -10.27 -32.49 2.19
N ARG A 127 -9.11 -32.83 1.63
CA ARG A 127 -8.87 -34.12 0.95
C ARG A 127 -8.68 -35.29 1.91
N SER A 128 -8.38 -35.02 3.17
CA SER A 128 -8.17 -36.06 4.17
C SER A 128 -9.48 -36.73 4.61
N SER A 129 -9.37 -38.01 4.99
CA SER A 129 -10.42 -38.75 5.69
C SER A 129 -10.28 -38.64 7.20
N HIS A 130 -9.59 -37.61 7.71
CA HIS A 130 -9.37 -37.45 9.14
C HIS A 130 -10.71 -37.21 9.85
N PRO A 131 -11.02 -37.93 10.95
CA PRO A 131 -12.29 -37.80 11.66
C PRO A 131 -12.50 -36.35 12.16
N ASP A 132 -11.44 -35.72 12.66
CA ASP A 132 -11.49 -34.37 13.24
C ASP A 132 -11.14 -33.25 12.25
N LYS A 133 -11.30 -33.48 10.94
CA LYS A 133 -10.85 -32.51 9.93
C LYS A 133 -11.52 -31.15 10.05
N MET A 134 -12.75 -31.06 10.57
CA MET A 134 -13.44 -29.77 10.74
C MET A 134 -12.75 -28.93 11.83
N ASP A 135 -12.44 -29.53 12.98
CA ASP A 135 -11.76 -28.85 14.08
C ASP A 135 -10.34 -28.42 13.69
N LEU A 136 -9.62 -29.26 12.93
CA LEU A 136 -8.29 -28.93 12.42
C LEU A 136 -8.33 -27.77 11.41
N ARG A 137 -9.39 -27.67 10.60
CA ARG A 137 -9.57 -26.54 9.68
C ARG A 137 -9.84 -25.25 10.44
N ASP A 138 -10.66 -25.30 11.48
CA ASP A 138 -10.91 -24.14 12.35
C ASP A 138 -9.64 -23.69 13.07
N GLN A 139 -8.85 -24.62 13.60
CA GLN A 139 -7.56 -24.32 14.24
C GLN A 139 -6.57 -23.67 13.26
N SER A 140 -6.41 -24.24 12.07
CA SER A 140 -5.51 -23.65 11.05
C SER A 140 -5.99 -22.26 10.59
N ALA A 141 -7.30 -22.02 10.51
CA ALA A 141 -7.86 -20.70 10.22
C ALA A 141 -7.61 -19.70 11.37
N GLN A 142 -7.66 -20.14 12.63
CA GLN A 142 -7.30 -19.30 13.78
C GLN A 142 -5.82 -18.90 13.74
N GLU A 143 -4.93 -19.82 13.37
CA GLU A 143 -3.50 -19.54 13.21
C GLU A 143 -3.25 -18.51 12.10
N LEU A 144 -3.93 -18.65 10.96
CA LEU A 144 -3.86 -17.65 9.88
C LEU A 144 -4.32 -16.28 10.38
N MET A 145 -5.48 -16.21 11.05
CA MET A 145 -6.01 -14.95 11.57
C MET A 145 -5.02 -14.31 12.57
N LYS A 146 -4.42 -15.10 13.45
CA LYS A 146 -3.41 -14.62 14.40
C LYS A 146 -2.21 -14.02 13.67
N LYS A 147 -1.68 -14.70 12.65
CA LYS A 147 -0.57 -14.17 11.82
C LYS A 147 -0.95 -12.88 11.11
N LEU A 148 -2.16 -12.78 10.54
CA LEU A 148 -2.63 -11.56 9.88
C LEU A 148 -2.74 -10.38 10.85
N LEU A 149 -3.23 -10.61 12.07
CA LEU A 149 -3.31 -9.59 13.11
C LEU A 149 -1.94 -9.16 13.62
N GLU A 150 -1.00 -10.10 13.75
CA GLU A 150 0.39 -9.82 14.13
C GLU A 150 1.10 -8.96 13.08
N VAL A 151 0.95 -9.28 11.79
CA VAL A 151 1.47 -8.48 10.68
C VAL A 151 0.90 -7.06 10.70
N ARG A 152 -0.40 -6.90 10.99
CA ARG A 152 -1.01 -5.56 11.14
C ARG A 152 -0.49 -4.80 12.36
N ARG A 153 -0.27 -5.49 13.48
CA ARG A 153 0.24 -4.86 14.70
C ARG A 153 1.68 -4.37 14.50
N SER A 154 2.54 -5.19 13.89
CA SER A 154 3.91 -4.79 13.58
C SER A 154 3.95 -3.63 12.59
N GLU A 155 3.02 -3.59 11.62
CA GLU A 155 2.87 -2.44 10.72
C GLU A 155 2.56 -1.15 11.50
N ALA A 156 1.59 -1.19 12.42
CA ALA A 156 1.24 -0.04 13.24
C ALA A 156 2.43 0.44 14.10
N GLU A 157 3.19 -0.47 14.70
CA GLU A 157 4.38 -0.13 15.50
C GLU A 157 5.46 0.57 14.67
N VAL A 158 5.70 0.12 13.44
CA VAL A 158 6.66 0.77 12.53
C VAL A 158 6.19 2.17 12.16
N PHE A 159 4.89 2.34 11.86
CA PHE A 159 4.31 3.67 11.60
C PHE A 159 4.46 4.60 12.81
N PHE A 160 4.15 4.13 14.03
CA PHE A 160 4.29 4.92 15.25
C PHE A 160 5.75 5.29 15.52
N LYS A 161 6.70 4.36 15.35
CA LYS A 161 8.14 4.65 15.51
C LYS A 161 8.62 5.68 14.50
N ALA A 162 8.21 5.57 13.24
CA ALA A 162 8.57 6.54 12.21
C ALA A 162 8.03 7.95 12.54
N PHE A 163 6.77 8.03 12.99
CA PHE A 163 6.16 9.29 13.39
C PHE A 163 6.89 9.94 14.59
N LEU A 164 7.15 9.17 15.65
CA LEU A 164 7.86 9.66 16.84
C LEU A 164 9.30 10.10 16.54
N SER A 165 9.96 9.43 15.60
CA SER A 165 11.32 9.78 15.18
C SER A 165 11.36 11.10 14.42
N ALA A 166 10.38 11.34 13.54
CA ALA A 166 10.24 12.61 12.82
C ALA A 166 9.94 13.79 13.77
N GLU A 167 9.12 13.58 14.81
CA GLU A 167 8.81 14.63 15.79
C GLU A 167 10.04 15.05 16.61
N ARG A 168 10.91 14.09 16.97
CA ARG A 168 12.16 14.38 17.68
C ARG A 168 13.16 15.15 16.82
N ALA A 169 13.23 14.87 15.52
CA ALA A 169 14.13 15.55 14.60
C ALA A 169 13.72 17.01 14.32
N GLY A 170 12.43 17.36 14.47
CA GLY A 170 11.93 18.73 14.30
C GLY A 170 12.04 19.63 15.54
N ARG A 171 12.48 19.11 16.69
CA ARG A 171 12.63 19.86 17.96
C ARG A 171 14.09 20.10 18.37
N GLY A 172 15.06 19.75 17.53
CA GLY A 172 16.49 20.02 17.72
C GLY A 172 17.00 21.00 16.68
#